data_AF-A0AAV0S7X3-F1
#
_entry.id   AF-A0AAV0S7X3-F1
#
_cell.length_a   1.000
_cell.length_b   1.000
_cell.length_c   1.000
_cell.angle_alpha   90.00
_cell.angle_beta   90.00
_cell.angle_gamma   90.00
#
_symmetry.space_group_name_H-M   'P 1'
#
loop_
_entity.id
_entity.type
_entity.pdbx_description
1 polymer ?
#
loop_
_entity_poly.entity_id
_entity_poly.type
_entity_poly.pdbx_seq_one_letter_code
_entity_poly.pdbx_strand_id
1 'polypeptide(L)'
;MAVATTKTLAFTAIVLAALLHSSAAQSTYTVGGTTGWTIPQGGDSVYTNWASGNSFAVGDILVFNFAVGIHDVTQVSKANYDACSASDPMLIATTSPARVTLNSSGEHYFICGFPGHCSAGQKVTVNVLASTSAPSPAPMASSSPAPRRALTPASAPSPASTASAPTPSTSPVSGDSPSSAPGPSARPPMTYTVADSFGWNIPRNASLFQSWAAGKDFMVGDVLVFNYSAGAHNVAEVTSDAYAACTTTNPISLDSRPPSRITLTTPGEHFYLCAIPGHCTAGQQLSINVTGEAGGASPSGSPSPGSGDMAPPSPNSAASLAGVSAAALLSVFVALLF
;
A
#
# COMPACT_ATOMS: atom_id res chain seq x y z
N MET A 1 -3.15 -77.92 -5.20
CA MET A 1 -4.12 -76.82 -5.25
C MET A 1 -3.97 -75.81 -4.11
N ALA A 2 -3.72 -76.21 -2.86
CA ALA A 2 -3.58 -75.28 -1.72
C ALA A 2 -2.48 -74.19 -1.85
N VAL A 3 -1.32 -74.51 -2.43
CA VAL A 3 -0.17 -73.57 -2.55
C VAL A 3 -0.43 -72.44 -3.55
N ALA A 4 -1.26 -72.69 -4.58
CA ALA A 4 -1.62 -71.67 -5.56
C ALA A 4 -2.57 -70.63 -4.94
N THR A 5 -3.54 -71.08 -4.14
CA THR A 5 -4.53 -70.23 -3.48
C THR A 5 -3.91 -69.26 -2.48
N THR A 6 -2.90 -69.70 -1.71
CA THR A 6 -2.19 -68.85 -0.73
C THR A 6 -1.36 -67.76 -1.41
N LYS A 7 -0.74 -68.06 -2.56
CA LYS A 7 0.03 -67.06 -3.32
C LYS A 7 -0.87 -65.99 -3.94
N THR A 8 -2.05 -66.37 -4.44
CA THR A 8 -3.02 -65.42 -5.00
C THR A 8 -3.59 -64.49 -3.92
N LEU A 9 -3.90 -65.01 -2.73
CA LEU A 9 -4.36 -64.21 -1.57
C LEU A 9 -3.29 -63.24 -1.04
N ALA A 10 -2.02 -63.65 -1.02
CA ALA A 10 -0.92 -62.79 -0.60
C ALA A 10 -0.68 -61.64 -1.62
N PHE A 11 -0.76 -61.92 -2.92
CA PHE A 11 -0.60 -60.90 -3.96
C PHE A 11 -1.74 -59.88 -3.96
N THR A 12 -2.99 -60.32 -3.78
CA THR A 12 -4.12 -59.38 -3.69
C THR A 12 -4.06 -58.52 -2.43
N ALA A 13 -3.60 -59.03 -1.29
CA ALA A 13 -3.40 -58.24 -0.08
C ALA A 13 -2.31 -57.17 -0.23
N ILE A 14 -1.20 -57.49 -0.92
CA ILE A 14 -0.11 -56.54 -1.18
C ILE A 14 -0.55 -55.44 -2.16
N VAL A 15 -1.31 -55.78 -3.21
CA VAL A 15 -1.86 -54.79 -4.15
C VAL A 15 -2.92 -53.91 -3.48
N LEU A 16 -3.75 -54.46 -2.58
CA LEU A 16 -4.73 -53.66 -1.82
C LEU A 16 -4.04 -52.73 -0.81
N ALA A 17 -2.93 -53.16 -0.18
CA ALA A 17 -2.12 -52.31 0.69
C ALA A 17 -1.35 -51.22 -0.10
N ALA A 18 -0.92 -51.51 -1.33
CA ALA A 18 -0.29 -50.53 -2.23
C ALA A 18 -1.29 -49.56 -2.88
N LEU A 19 -2.59 -49.81 -2.81
CA LEU A 19 -3.63 -48.86 -3.23
C LEU A 19 -4.06 -47.91 -2.09
N LEU A 20 -3.57 -48.14 -0.87
CA LEU A 20 -3.73 -47.26 0.29
C LEU A 20 -2.58 -46.24 0.40
N HIS A 21 -1.98 -45.84 -0.72
CA HIS A 21 -1.16 -44.64 -0.73
C HIS A 21 -2.10 -43.44 -0.56
N SER A 22 -2.31 -43.03 0.68
CA SER A 22 -2.99 -41.79 1.03
C SER A 22 -2.27 -40.64 0.34
N SER A 23 -2.80 -40.15 -0.78
CA SER A 23 -2.47 -38.82 -1.26
C SER A 23 -2.90 -37.85 -0.15
N ALA A 24 -1.94 -37.26 0.56
CA ALA A 24 -2.26 -36.20 1.52
C ALA A 24 -2.92 -35.07 0.73
N ALA A 25 -4.25 -34.97 0.83
CA ALA A 25 -5.01 -33.94 0.17
C ALA A 25 -4.65 -32.61 0.85
N GLN A 26 -4.14 -31.66 0.06
CA GLN A 26 -3.92 -30.29 0.48
C GLN A 26 -5.25 -29.71 1.01
N SER A 27 -5.30 -29.43 2.31
CA SER A 27 -6.48 -28.84 2.95
C SER A 27 -6.40 -27.33 2.88
N THR A 28 -7.57 -26.68 2.84
CA THR A 28 -7.68 -25.22 2.83
C THR A 28 -8.45 -24.75 4.06
N TYR A 29 -7.87 -23.82 4.82
CA TYR A 29 -8.39 -23.33 6.08
C TYR A 29 -8.67 -21.83 6.00
N THR A 30 -9.93 -21.43 6.20
CA THR A 30 -10.28 -20.01 6.28
C THR A 30 -10.01 -19.49 7.69
N VAL A 31 -9.04 -18.59 7.82
CA VAL A 31 -8.60 -18.03 9.10
C VAL A 31 -9.73 -17.22 9.74
N GLY A 32 -10.05 -17.54 11.00
CA GLY A 32 -11.15 -16.90 11.75
C GLY A 32 -12.55 -17.35 11.33
N GLY A 33 -12.69 -18.29 10.39
CA GLY A 33 -13.99 -18.79 9.93
C GLY A 33 -14.89 -17.66 9.40
N THR A 34 -16.09 -17.53 9.96
CA THR A 34 -17.05 -16.49 9.60
C THR A 34 -16.64 -15.09 10.04
N THR A 35 -15.79 -14.97 11.07
CA THR A 35 -15.25 -13.67 11.54
C THR A 35 -14.27 -13.08 10.53
N GLY A 36 -13.57 -13.94 9.77
CA GLY A 36 -12.50 -13.54 8.85
C GLY A 36 -11.27 -12.99 9.58
N TRP A 37 -10.44 -12.27 8.84
CA TRP A 37 -9.22 -11.63 9.32
C TRP A 37 -9.45 -10.13 9.56
N THR A 38 -9.87 -9.80 10.78
CA THR A 38 -10.15 -8.44 11.26
C THR A 38 -9.55 -8.21 12.66
N ILE A 39 -9.65 -7.00 13.21
CA ILE A 39 -9.36 -6.75 14.63
C ILE A 39 -10.48 -7.39 15.47
N PRO A 40 -10.19 -8.43 16.28
CA PRO A 40 -11.23 -9.16 17.00
C PRO A 40 -11.65 -8.44 18.29
N GLN A 41 -12.96 -8.40 18.59
CA GLN A 41 -13.45 -7.85 19.86
C GLN A 41 -13.03 -8.66 21.10
N GLY A 42 -12.68 -9.94 20.94
CA GLY A 42 -12.20 -10.83 22.00
C GLY A 42 -10.67 -10.89 22.15
N GLY A 43 -9.93 -9.99 21.49
CA GLY A 43 -8.47 -10.05 21.43
C GLY A 43 -7.96 -11.29 20.69
N ASP A 44 -6.71 -11.66 20.95
CA ASP A 44 -6.00 -12.77 20.29
C ASP A 44 -6.64 -14.16 20.49
N SER A 45 -7.50 -14.30 21.49
CA SER A 45 -8.24 -15.54 21.79
C SER A 45 -9.09 -16.02 20.61
N VAL A 46 -9.61 -15.12 19.77
CA VAL A 46 -10.42 -15.50 18.60
C VAL A 46 -9.62 -16.36 17.62
N TYR A 47 -8.41 -15.93 17.28
CA TYR A 47 -7.56 -16.68 16.35
C TYR A 47 -6.86 -17.85 17.02
N THR A 48 -6.55 -17.73 18.31
CA THR A 48 -5.96 -18.84 19.09
C THR A 48 -6.93 -20.01 19.19
N ASN A 49 -8.21 -19.74 19.47
CA ASN A 49 -9.27 -20.76 19.52
C ASN A 49 -9.57 -21.34 18.14
N TRP A 50 -9.56 -20.50 17.10
CA TRP A 50 -9.68 -20.99 15.73
C TRP A 50 -8.53 -21.93 15.38
N ALA A 51 -7.28 -21.56 15.70
CA ALA A 51 -6.12 -22.37 15.39
C ALA A 51 -6.11 -23.70 16.15
N SER A 52 -6.52 -23.71 17.42
CA SER A 52 -6.59 -24.93 18.24
C SER A 52 -7.65 -25.93 17.77
N GLY A 53 -8.68 -25.47 17.04
CA GLY A 53 -9.68 -26.31 16.41
C GLY A 53 -9.26 -26.96 15.08
N ASN A 54 -8.06 -26.67 14.58
CA ASN A 54 -7.57 -27.13 13.28
C ASN A 54 -6.23 -27.88 13.40
N SER A 55 -5.98 -28.78 12.45
CA SER A 55 -4.73 -29.56 12.37
C SER A 55 -4.07 -29.29 11.03
N PHE A 56 -2.94 -28.58 11.05
CA PHE A 56 -2.24 -28.15 9.84
C PHE A 56 -1.13 -29.14 9.47
N ALA A 57 -1.02 -29.46 8.19
CA ALA A 57 0.07 -30.25 7.61
C ALA A 57 0.82 -29.45 6.54
N VAL A 58 2.07 -29.83 6.28
CA VAL A 58 2.84 -29.24 5.17
C VAL A 58 2.09 -29.46 3.85
N GLY A 59 1.96 -28.38 3.09
CA GLY A 59 1.18 -28.30 1.87
C GLY A 59 -0.17 -27.61 2.04
N ASP A 60 -0.74 -27.55 3.24
CA ASP A 60 -2.05 -26.91 3.46
C ASP A 60 -2.04 -25.41 3.14
N ILE A 61 -3.22 -24.84 2.86
CA ILE A 61 -3.39 -23.42 2.52
C ILE A 61 -4.20 -22.71 3.60
N LEU A 62 -3.66 -21.60 4.11
CA LEU A 62 -4.42 -20.63 4.88
C LEU A 62 -5.05 -19.59 3.95
N VAL A 63 -6.34 -19.27 4.17
CA VAL A 63 -7.08 -18.24 3.43
C VAL A 63 -7.48 -17.14 4.40
N PHE A 64 -6.99 -15.94 4.15
CA PHE A 64 -7.28 -14.76 4.94
C PHE A 64 -8.21 -13.82 4.15
N ASN A 65 -9.43 -13.66 4.65
CA ASN A 65 -10.43 -12.74 4.12
C ASN A 65 -10.41 -11.46 4.95
N PHE A 66 -10.16 -10.30 4.33
CA PHE A 66 -10.04 -9.02 5.03
C PHE A 66 -10.40 -7.85 4.10
N ALA A 67 -10.79 -6.72 4.70
CA ALA A 67 -11.00 -5.49 3.95
C ALA A 67 -9.67 -4.90 3.48
N VAL A 68 -9.51 -4.78 2.15
CA VAL A 68 -8.30 -4.23 1.51
C VAL A 68 -8.13 -2.75 1.83
N GLY A 69 -6.90 -2.35 2.16
CA GLY A 69 -6.52 -0.99 2.53
C GLY A 69 -6.51 -0.73 4.05
N ILE A 70 -7.16 -1.58 4.84
CA ILE A 70 -7.18 -1.47 6.31
C ILE A 70 -6.62 -2.69 7.05
N HIS A 71 -6.41 -3.82 6.36
CA HIS A 71 -5.70 -4.96 6.92
C HIS A 71 -4.73 -5.53 5.88
N ASP A 72 -3.77 -6.29 6.37
CA ASP A 72 -2.90 -7.15 5.57
C ASP A 72 -2.63 -8.46 6.32
N VAL A 73 -1.91 -9.36 5.65
CA VAL A 73 -1.35 -10.56 6.26
C VAL A 73 0.16 -10.49 6.13
N THR A 74 0.84 -10.47 7.27
CA THR A 74 2.29 -10.45 7.34
C THR A 74 2.78 -11.68 8.07
N GLN A 75 3.55 -12.53 7.40
CA GLN A 75 4.27 -13.62 8.06
C GLN A 75 5.56 -13.08 8.64
N VAL A 76 5.81 -13.36 9.92
CA VAL A 76 6.93 -12.80 10.67
C VAL A 76 7.66 -13.88 11.47
N SER A 77 8.85 -13.54 11.98
CA SER A 77 9.55 -14.37 12.97
C SER A 77 8.78 -14.40 14.30
N LYS A 78 9.08 -15.37 15.16
CA LYS A 78 8.50 -15.43 16.52
C LYS A 78 8.74 -14.13 17.30
N ALA A 79 9.96 -13.59 17.26
CA ALA A 79 10.31 -12.36 17.97
C ALA A 79 9.46 -11.17 17.49
N ASN A 80 9.27 -11.04 16.17
CA ASN A 80 8.44 -9.99 15.59
C ASN A 80 6.95 -10.21 15.89
N TYR A 81 6.48 -11.46 15.93
CA TYR A 81 5.14 -11.79 16.38
C TYR A 81 4.89 -11.38 17.83
N ASP A 82 5.79 -11.76 18.75
CA ASP A 82 5.69 -11.44 20.17
C ASP A 82 5.70 -9.93 20.41
N ALA A 83 6.55 -9.20 19.67
CA ALA A 83 6.64 -7.74 19.72
C ALA A 83 5.56 -6.99 18.92
N CYS A 84 4.71 -7.70 18.17
CA CYS A 84 3.80 -7.10 17.19
C CYS A 84 4.49 -6.16 16.19
N SER A 85 5.71 -6.53 15.79
CA SER A 85 6.51 -5.84 14.81
C SER A 85 6.29 -6.43 13.42
N ALA A 86 6.04 -5.57 12.45
CA ALA A 86 5.89 -5.95 11.05
C ALA A 86 7.19 -5.82 10.25
N SER A 87 8.33 -5.63 10.93
CA SER A 87 9.67 -5.56 10.35
C SER A 87 10.12 -6.90 9.78
N ASP A 88 10.99 -6.84 8.76
CA ASP A 88 11.62 -8.01 8.12
C ASP A 88 10.64 -9.16 7.84
N PRO A 89 9.57 -8.89 7.08
CA PRO A 89 8.52 -9.86 6.82
C PRO A 89 9.05 -11.00 5.95
N MET A 90 8.65 -12.23 6.28
CA MET A 90 8.89 -13.39 5.41
C MET A 90 7.92 -13.41 4.22
N LEU A 91 6.72 -12.88 4.43
CA LEU A 91 5.68 -12.71 3.42
C LEU A 91 4.79 -11.53 3.80
N ILE A 92 4.36 -10.75 2.81
CA ILE A 92 3.28 -9.75 2.94
C ILE A 92 2.25 -10.00 1.85
N ALA A 93 0.98 -10.01 2.23
CA ALA A 93 -0.15 -9.93 1.32
C ALA A 93 -1.07 -8.78 1.71
N THR A 94 -1.23 -7.79 0.82
CA THR A 94 -2.07 -6.61 1.00
C THR A 94 -3.41 -6.69 0.25
N THR A 95 -3.63 -7.76 -0.51
CA THR A 95 -4.87 -8.02 -1.26
C THR A 95 -5.64 -9.18 -0.64
N SER A 96 -6.97 -9.14 -0.74
CA SER A 96 -7.86 -10.18 -0.22
C SER A 96 -8.64 -10.88 -1.34
N PRO A 97 -8.88 -12.21 -1.24
CA PRO A 97 -8.37 -13.13 -0.22
C PRO A 97 -6.87 -13.42 -0.39
N ALA A 98 -6.10 -13.34 0.70
CA ALA A 98 -4.71 -13.80 0.69
C ALA A 98 -4.68 -15.32 0.92
N ARG A 99 -3.94 -16.04 0.08
CA ARG A 99 -3.77 -17.51 0.18
C ARG A 99 -2.31 -17.82 0.46
N VAL A 100 -2.03 -18.42 1.61
CA VAL A 100 -0.67 -18.74 2.05
C VAL A 100 -0.51 -20.24 2.18
N THR A 101 0.40 -20.83 1.41
CA THR A 101 0.74 -22.26 1.52
C THR A 101 1.75 -22.49 2.64
N LEU A 102 1.48 -23.48 3.48
CA LEU A 102 2.32 -23.91 4.60
C LEU A 102 3.41 -24.86 4.10
N ASN A 103 4.56 -24.31 3.70
CA ASN A 103 5.62 -25.08 3.01
C ASN A 103 6.60 -25.81 3.93
N SER A 104 6.50 -25.64 5.25
CA SER A 104 7.39 -26.28 6.22
C SER A 104 6.64 -26.66 7.48
N SER A 105 7.19 -27.62 8.23
CA SER A 105 6.69 -27.98 9.56
C SER A 105 7.16 -26.98 10.62
N GLY A 106 6.45 -26.92 11.73
CA GLY A 106 6.75 -26.06 12.88
C GLY A 106 5.76 -24.90 13.02
N GLU A 107 6.08 -23.97 13.91
CA GLU A 107 5.25 -22.80 14.15
C GLU A 107 5.44 -21.74 13.07
N HIS A 108 4.31 -21.25 12.55
CA HIS A 108 4.26 -20.11 11.65
C HIS A 108 3.43 -19.00 12.29
N TYR A 109 3.94 -17.78 12.20
CA TYR A 109 3.37 -16.62 12.87
C TYR A 109 2.90 -15.59 11.86
N PHE A 110 1.64 -15.20 11.97
CA PHE A 110 1.01 -14.23 11.09
C PHE A 110 0.41 -13.09 11.90
N ILE A 111 0.60 -11.86 11.45
CA ILE A 111 0.05 -10.65 12.06
C ILE A 111 -0.58 -9.76 10.99
N CYS A 112 -1.46 -8.87 11.41
CA CYS A 112 -1.75 -7.66 10.64
C CYS A 112 -0.68 -6.61 10.97
N GLY A 113 0.02 -6.15 9.93
CA GLY A 113 1.14 -5.22 10.06
C GLY A 113 0.73 -3.75 10.18
N PHE A 114 -0.56 -3.44 10.13
CA PHE A 114 -1.08 -2.10 10.37
C PHE A 114 -0.87 -1.70 11.84
N PRO A 115 -0.44 -0.45 12.12
CA PRO A 115 -0.17 0.01 13.48
C PRO A 115 -1.34 -0.26 14.44
N GLY A 116 -1.03 -0.89 15.58
CA GLY A 116 -2.02 -1.21 16.63
C GLY A 116 -2.87 -2.46 16.39
N HIS A 117 -2.96 -2.98 15.16
CA HIS A 117 -3.87 -4.09 14.84
C HIS A 117 -3.42 -5.41 15.46
N CYS A 118 -2.13 -5.73 15.34
CA CYS A 118 -1.55 -6.91 15.99
C CYS A 118 -1.73 -6.86 17.52
N SER A 119 -1.44 -5.71 18.15
CA SER A 119 -1.57 -5.54 19.61
C SER A 119 -3.02 -5.61 20.07
N ALA A 120 -3.98 -5.27 19.21
CA ALA A 120 -5.41 -5.45 19.44
C ALA A 120 -5.90 -6.89 19.17
N GLY A 121 -4.99 -7.83 18.91
CA GLY A 121 -5.28 -9.26 18.78
C GLY A 121 -5.40 -9.77 17.35
N GLN A 122 -5.15 -8.96 16.32
CA GLN A 122 -5.14 -9.43 14.92
C GLN A 122 -3.83 -10.17 14.58
N LYS A 123 -3.66 -11.34 15.18
CA LYS A 123 -2.48 -12.21 15.07
C LYS A 123 -2.88 -13.67 15.26
N VAL A 124 -2.20 -14.58 14.56
CA VAL A 124 -2.42 -16.03 14.68
C VAL A 124 -1.11 -16.80 14.61
N THR A 125 -0.97 -17.81 15.46
CA THR A 125 0.06 -18.84 15.37
C THR A 125 -0.59 -20.11 14.85
N VAL A 126 0.04 -20.75 13.86
CA VAL A 126 -0.34 -22.10 13.41
C VAL A 126 0.83 -23.04 13.60
N ASN A 127 0.59 -24.23 14.14
CA ASN A 127 1.61 -25.26 14.29
C ASN A 127 1.39 -26.32 13.20
N VAL A 128 2.37 -26.47 12.32
CA VAL A 128 2.30 -27.33 11.14
C VAL A 128 3.03 -28.63 11.42
N LEU A 129 2.31 -29.74 11.31
CA LEU A 129 2.87 -31.07 11.49
C LEU A 129 3.74 -31.44 10.29
N ALA A 130 4.88 -32.08 10.56
CA ALA A 130 5.70 -32.67 9.51
C ALA A 130 4.90 -33.72 8.74
N SER A 131 5.02 -33.71 7.41
CA SER A 131 4.45 -34.77 6.59
C SER A 131 4.98 -36.11 7.07
N THR A 132 4.10 -36.97 7.57
CA THR A 132 4.41 -38.39 7.80
C THR A 132 4.54 -39.08 6.45
N SER A 133 5.65 -38.82 5.77
CA SER A 133 6.09 -39.67 4.67
C SER A 133 6.25 -41.07 5.25
N ALA A 134 5.52 -42.04 4.71
CA ALA A 134 5.80 -43.45 4.97
C ALA A 134 7.32 -43.73 4.79
N PRO A 135 7.92 -44.64 5.57
CA PRO A 135 9.36 -44.89 5.49
C PRO A 135 9.74 -45.20 4.03
N SER A 136 10.68 -44.41 3.51
CA SER A 136 11.24 -44.61 2.17
C SER A 136 11.77 -46.04 2.05
N PRO A 137 11.42 -46.81 1.01
CA PRO A 137 12.08 -48.08 0.74
C PRO A 137 13.59 -47.87 0.65
N ALA A 138 14.36 -48.75 1.29
CA ALA A 138 15.82 -48.69 1.30
C ALA A 138 16.38 -48.50 -0.13
N PRO A 139 17.43 -47.70 -0.30
CA PRO A 139 18.02 -47.48 -1.61
C PRO A 139 18.51 -48.82 -2.18
N MET A 140 17.95 -49.25 -3.31
CA MET A 140 18.53 -50.35 -4.08
C MET A 140 19.88 -49.89 -4.63
N ALA A 141 20.91 -50.69 -4.37
CA ALA A 141 22.26 -50.49 -4.87
C ALA A 141 22.23 -50.37 -6.40
N SER A 142 22.64 -49.21 -6.92
CA SER A 142 22.81 -48.97 -8.34
C SER A 142 24.13 -49.58 -8.81
N SER A 143 24.05 -50.44 -9.82
CA SER A 143 25.20 -51.04 -10.48
C SER A 143 25.95 -50.02 -11.34
N SER A 144 27.26 -50.00 -11.12
CA SER A 144 28.30 -49.20 -11.77
C SER A 144 28.32 -49.29 -13.31
N PRO A 145 28.55 -48.18 -14.04
CA PRO A 145 29.15 -48.20 -15.37
C PRO A 145 30.66 -47.90 -15.33
N ALA A 146 31.42 -48.68 -16.10
CA ALA A 146 32.87 -48.61 -16.27
C ALA A 146 33.35 -47.30 -16.97
N PRO A 147 34.66 -46.95 -16.85
CA PRO A 147 35.15 -45.60 -17.12
C PRO A 147 35.58 -45.40 -18.58
N ARG A 148 35.50 -44.16 -19.08
CA ARG A 148 36.26 -43.77 -20.28
C ARG A 148 36.78 -42.33 -20.21
N ARG A 149 38.10 -42.27 -20.04
CA ARG A 149 39.15 -41.30 -20.41
C ARG A 149 38.86 -39.81 -20.61
N ALA A 150 39.75 -39.06 -19.96
CA ALA A 150 40.07 -37.65 -20.10
C ALA A 150 40.65 -37.24 -21.46
N LEU A 151 40.39 -35.99 -21.84
CA LEU A 151 41.32 -35.11 -22.55
C LEU A 151 41.21 -33.69 -21.97
N THR A 152 42.36 -33.06 -21.83
CA THR A 152 42.64 -31.76 -21.19
C THR A 152 42.66 -30.62 -22.25
N PRO A 153 43.21 -29.40 -22.03
CA PRO A 153 42.44 -28.17 -22.01
C PRO A 153 42.96 -27.08 -23.00
N ALA A 154 42.46 -25.84 -22.80
CA ALA A 154 42.99 -24.56 -23.30
C ALA A 154 42.43 -24.10 -24.67
N SER A 155 42.22 -22.82 -25.00
CA SER A 155 42.69 -21.54 -24.45
C SER A 155 41.71 -20.41 -24.84
N ALA A 156 41.68 -19.32 -24.08
CA ALA A 156 41.31 -17.98 -24.55
C ALA A 156 42.49 -17.38 -25.39
N PRO A 157 42.26 -16.42 -26.32
CA PRO A 157 42.22 -14.99 -25.92
C PRO A 157 41.28 -14.07 -26.76
N SER A 158 41.11 -12.86 -26.21
CA SER A 158 40.56 -11.56 -26.71
C SER A 158 41.17 -11.03 -28.03
N PRO A 159 40.91 -9.78 -28.52
CA PRO A 159 39.78 -8.82 -28.39
C PRO A 159 39.37 -8.10 -29.72
N ALA A 160 38.45 -7.13 -29.60
CA ALA A 160 38.41 -5.79 -30.24
C ALA A 160 37.60 -5.53 -31.55
N SER A 161 36.67 -4.57 -31.39
CA SER A 161 36.37 -3.40 -32.24
C SER A 161 35.86 -3.56 -33.67
N THR A 162 34.71 -2.93 -33.98
CA THR A 162 34.70 -1.72 -34.84
C THR A 162 33.31 -1.10 -34.93
N ALA A 163 33.30 0.23 -34.84
CA ALA A 163 32.17 1.12 -35.09
C ALA A 163 31.85 1.19 -36.59
N SER A 164 30.60 1.55 -36.91
CA SER A 164 30.22 2.04 -38.24
C SER A 164 29.34 3.27 -38.09
N ALA A 165 29.82 4.36 -38.68
CA ALA A 165 29.07 5.58 -38.97
C ALA A 165 28.08 5.35 -40.13
N PRO A 166 27.20 6.32 -40.41
CA PRO A 166 27.41 7.05 -41.66
C PRO A 166 27.18 8.58 -41.58
N THR A 167 28.12 9.27 -42.22
CA THR A 167 28.11 10.50 -43.05
C THR A 167 27.18 11.70 -42.81
N PRO A 168 27.70 12.93 -43.08
CA PRO A 168 27.01 14.21 -42.94
C PRO A 168 26.28 14.63 -44.23
N SER A 169 25.31 15.53 -44.10
CA SER A 169 24.78 16.31 -45.23
C SER A 169 24.70 17.79 -44.84
N THR A 170 25.41 18.61 -45.61
CA THR A 170 25.47 20.07 -45.54
C THR A 170 24.48 20.69 -46.52
N SER A 171 23.77 21.74 -46.12
CA SER A 171 23.80 23.04 -46.83
C SER A 171 23.01 24.13 -46.08
N PRO A 172 23.39 25.42 -46.23
CA PRO A 172 22.88 26.54 -45.43
C PRO A 172 21.91 27.43 -46.22
N VAL A 173 21.00 28.14 -45.52
CA VAL A 173 20.49 29.44 -46.00
C VAL A 173 20.03 30.31 -44.84
N SER A 174 20.58 31.52 -44.81
CA SER A 174 20.30 32.61 -43.88
C SER A 174 18.94 33.27 -44.13
N GLY A 175 18.31 33.79 -43.08
CA GLY A 175 17.16 34.66 -43.15
C GLY A 175 16.86 35.30 -41.79
N ASP A 176 17.35 36.53 -41.59
CA ASP A 176 17.12 37.37 -40.43
C ASP A 176 15.62 37.67 -40.19
N SER A 177 15.19 37.54 -38.94
CA SER A 177 14.12 38.33 -38.31
C SER A 177 14.17 38.15 -36.78
N PRO A 178 14.05 39.22 -35.97
CA PRO A 178 14.14 39.11 -34.53
C PRO A 178 12.81 38.54 -34.00
N SER A 179 12.75 37.21 -33.88
CA SER A 179 11.67 36.54 -33.17
C SER A 179 11.87 36.75 -31.68
N SER A 180 10.91 37.42 -31.05
CA SER A 180 10.78 37.55 -29.61
C SER A 180 11.10 36.23 -28.92
N ALA A 181 12.00 36.27 -27.94
CA ALA A 181 12.37 35.11 -27.14
C ALA A 181 11.10 34.40 -26.62
N PRO A 182 10.99 33.07 -26.75
CA PRO A 182 9.97 32.34 -26.01
C PRO A 182 10.26 32.58 -24.52
N GLY A 183 9.26 33.06 -23.78
CA GLY A 183 9.29 33.00 -22.32
C GLY A 183 9.55 31.57 -21.83
N PRO A 184 9.92 31.37 -20.56
CA PRO A 184 10.21 30.04 -20.03
C PRO A 184 9.02 29.12 -20.33
N SER A 185 9.27 28.11 -21.16
CA SER A 185 8.26 27.17 -21.62
C SER A 185 7.69 26.44 -20.40
N ALA A 186 6.49 26.81 -19.97
CA ALA A 186 5.81 26.14 -18.87
C ALA A 186 5.60 24.66 -19.24
N ARG A 187 6.08 23.75 -18.38
CA ARG A 187 5.86 22.30 -18.53
C ARG A 187 4.35 22.04 -18.52
N PRO A 188 3.82 21.13 -19.35
CA PRO A 188 2.41 20.73 -19.24
C PRO A 188 2.11 20.16 -17.85
N PRO A 189 0.88 20.36 -17.33
CA PRO A 189 0.45 19.78 -16.07
C PRO A 189 0.71 18.27 -15.99
N MET A 190 1.35 17.83 -14.93
CA MET A 190 1.57 16.42 -14.61
C MET A 190 0.51 15.91 -13.64
N THR A 191 0.24 14.61 -13.70
CA THR A 191 -0.58 13.91 -12.72
C THR A 191 0.30 12.98 -11.92
N TYR A 192 0.29 13.13 -10.59
CA TYR A 192 1.04 12.31 -9.64
C TYR A 192 0.10 11.41 -8.87
N THR A 193 0.26 10.10 -9.02
CA THR A 193 -0.42 9.12 -8.15
C THR A 193 0.31 9.05 -6.82
N VAL A 194 -0.34 9.48 -5.74
CA VAL A 194 0.26 9.55 -4.41
C VAL A 194 0.63 8.15 -3.92
N ALA A 195 1.92 7.98 -3.59
CA ALA A 195 2.54 6.71 -3.22
C ALA A 195 2.37 5.58 -4.24
N ASP A 196 2.21 5.91 -5.52
CA ASP A 196 2.21 4.96 -6.64
C ASP A 196 1.25 3.77 -6.42
N SER A 197 1.76 2.54 -6.39
CA SER A 197 0.95 1.33 -6.16
C SER A 197 0.51 1.14 -4.71
N PHE A 198 1.16 1.81 -3.74
CA PHE A 198 0.76 1.76 -2.34
C PHE A 198 -0.53 2.56 -2.11
N GLY A 199 -0.71 3.68 -2.82
CA GLY A 199 -1.89 4.53 -2.71
C GLY A 199 -1.99 5.31 -1.40
N TRP A 200 -3.15 5.92 -1.15
CA TRP A 200 -3.42 6.69 0.06
C TRP A 200 -3.99 5.79 1.16
N ASN A 201 -3.12 4.96 1.74
CA ASN A 201 -3.43 4.07 2.87
C ASN A 201 -2.55 4.40 4.08
N ILE A 202 -2.89 3.87 5.26
CA ILE A 202 -2.05 4.06 6.46
C ILE A 202 -0.70 3.35 6.24
N PRO A 203 0.44 4.08 6.28
CA PRO A 203 1.72 3.49 5.99
C PRO A 203 2.30 2.79 7.23
N ARG A 204 3.07 1.72 7.02
CA ARG A 204 3.84 1.08 8.11
C ARG A 204 5.05 1.91 8.53
N ASN A 205 5.59 2.69 7.61
CA ASN A 205 6.66 3.64 7.83
C ASN A 205 6.10 5.05 7.67
N ALA A 206 6.09 5.84 8.75
CA ALA A 206 5.56 7.20 8.75
C ALA A 206 6.21 8.11 7.69
N SER A 207 7.43 7.80 7.25
CA SER A 207 8.15 8.58 6.23
C SER A 207 7.80 8.19 4.79
N LEU A 208 6.88 7.24 4.56
CA LEU A 208 6.59 6.71 3.22
C LEU A 208 6.15 7.81 2.24
N PHE A 209 5.22 8.68 2.65
CA PHE A 209 4.70 9.73 1.78
C PHE A 209 5.72 10.85 1.52
N GLN A 210 6.52 11.19 2.53
CA GLN A 210 7.59 12.19 2.39
C GLN A 210 8.71 11.65 1.49
N SER A 211 9.05 10.36 1.62
CA SER A 211 10.02 9.68 0.74
C SER A 211 9.50 9.60 -0.69
N TRP A 212 8.19 9.35 -0.86
CA TRP A 212 7.56 9.43 -2.17
C TRP A 212 7.61 10.86 -2.73
N ALA A 213 7.35 11.88 -1.93
CA ALA A 213 7.39 13.27 -2.40
C ALA A 213 8.80 13.76 -2.75
N ALA A 214 9.83 13.19 -2.12
CA ALA A 214 11.21 13.61 -2.28
C ALA A 214 11.66 13.59 -3.75
N GLY A 215 12.28 14.69 -4.19
CA GLY A 215 12.81 14.84 -5.55
C GLY A 215 11.76 15.03 -6.65
N LYS A 216 10.48 15.20 -6.31
CA LYS A 216 9.43 15.55 -7.28
C LYS A 216 9.26 17.06 -7.36
N ASP A 217 9.18 17.56 -8.60
CA ASP A 217 8.93 18.98 -8.88
C ASP A 217 7.44 19.21 -9.13
N PHE A 218 6.71 19.56 -8.06
CA PHE A 218 5.30 19.94 -8.13
C PHE A 218 5.16 21.39 -8.59
N MET A 219 4.32 21.61 -9.60
CA MET A 219 4.04 22.92 -10.16
C MET A 219 2.55 23.24 -10.11
N VAL A 220 2.23 24.53 -10.13
CA VAL A 220 0.84 24.97 -10.30
C VAL A 220 0.26 24.39 -11.60
N GLY A 221 -0.93 23.80 -11.50
CA GLY A 221 -1.61 23.07 -12.57
C GLY A 221 -1.49 21.56 -12.44
N ASP A 222 -0.46 21.04 -11.75
CA ASP A 222 -0.31 19.60 -11.54
C ASP A 222 -1.48 19.03 -10.71
N VAL A 223 -1.73 17.72 -10.83
CA VAL A 223 -2.81 17.02 -10.13
C VAL A 223 -2.25 15.91 -9.25
N LEU A 224 -2.62 15.91 -7.97
CA LEU A 224 -2.43 14.77 -7.08
C LEU A 224 -3.62 13.82 -7.15
N VAL A 225 -3.37 12.53 -7.32
CA VAL A 225 -4.39 11.47 -7.31
C VAL A 225 -4.18 10.57 -6.10
N PHE A 226 -5.13 10.59 -5.19
CA PHE A 226 -5.14 9.77 -3.98
C PHE A 226 -6.06 8.56 -4.20
N ASN A 227 -5.47 7.39 -4.38
CA ASN A 227 -6.20 6.13 -4.54
C ASN A 227 -6.42 5.45 -3.18
N TYR A 228 -7.68 5.20 -2.82
CA TYR A 228 -8.03 4.53 -1.56
C TYR A 228 -9.41 3.87 -1.66
N SER A 229 -9.73 2.97 -0.72
CA SER A 229 -11.05 2.31 -0.66
C SER A 229 -12.13 3.26 -0.13
N ALA A 230 -13.30 3.30 -0.77
CA ALA A 230 -14.40 4.18 -0.37
C ALA A 230 -14.80 3.94 1.09
N GLY A 231 -14.87 5.01 1.89
CA GLY A 231 -15.16 4.95 3.32
C GLY A 231 -13.99 4.54 4.22
N ALA A 232 -12.88 4.03 3.66
CA ALA A 232 -11.70 3.65 4.43
C ALA A 232 -10.74 4.82 4.68
N HIS A 233 -10.69 5.79 3.76
CA HIS A 233 -9.85 6.99 3.88
C HIS A 233 -10.57 8.21 3.30
N ASN A 234 -10.00 9.38 3.54
CA ASN A 234 -10.35 10.65 2.92
C ASN A 234 -9.07 11.49 2.78
N VAL A 235 -9.16 12.60 2.07
CA VAL A 235 -8.06 13.54 1.87
C VAL A 235 -8.52 14.90 2.37
N ALA A 236 -7.90 15.37 3.44
CA ALA A 236 -8.08 16.72 3.95
C ALA A 236 -6.83 17.54 3.64
N GLU A 237 -7.02 18.70 3.01
CA GLU A 237 -5.98 19.74 2.95
C GLU A 237 -6.06 20.58 4.21
N VAL A 238 -4.93 20.86 4.84
CA VAL A 238 -4.87 21.49 6.17
C VAL A 238 -3.76 22.54 6.24
N THR A 239 -3.76 23.34 7.30
CA THR A 239 -2.64 24.25 7.60
C THR A 239 -1.43 23.49 8.11
N SER A 240 -0.24 24.12 8.11
CA SER A 240 0.99 23.55 8.68
C SER A 240 0.82 23.12 10.14
N ASP A 241 0.14 23.93 10.96
CA ASP A 241 -0.08 23.64 12.38
C ASP A 241 -1.02 22.44 12.57
N ALA A 242 -2.09 22.38 11.76
CA ALA A 242 -3.02 21.27 11.79
C ALA A 242 -2.39 19.97 11.30
N TYR A 243 -1.49 20.05 10.31
CA TYR A 243 -0.66 18.93 9.85
C TYR A 243 0.26 18.43 10.97
N ALA A 244 1.04 19.32 11.57
CA ALA A 244 1.97 18.95 12.65
C ALA A 244 1.26 18.33 13.87
N ALA A 245 0.03 18.77 14.15
CA ALA A 245 -0.77 18.27 15.26
C ALA A 245 -1.74 17.13 14.87
N CYS A 246 -1.80 16.72 13.61
CA CYS A 246 -2.80 15.78 13.08
C CYS A 246 -4.25 16.12 13.46
N THR A 247 -4.63 17.40 13.36
CA THR A 247 -5.99 17.87 13.68
C THR A 247 -6.81 18.16 12.43
N THR A 248 -8.11 17.86 12.50
CA THR A 248 -9.02 17.92 11.33
C THR A 248 -10.27 18.74 11.60
N THR A 249 -10.25 19.55 12.66
CA THR A 249 -11.42 20.31 13.13
C THR A 249 -11.90 21.33 12.10
N ASN A 250 -11.00 21.87 11.26
CA ASN A 250 -11.32 22.83 10.21
C ASN A 250 -10.34 22.66 9.02
N PRO A 251 -10.52 21.65 8.17
CA PRO A 251 -9.66 21.48 7.02
C PRO A 251 -9.96 22.57 5.98
N ILE A 252 -8.95 22.96 5.20
CA ILE A 252 -9.08 23.87 4.06
C ILE A 252 -10.01 23.25 3.00
N SER A 253 -9.84 21.94 2.76
CA SER A 253 -10.73 21.15 1.92
C SER A 253 -10.81 19.72 2.44
N LEU A 254 -11.92 19.02 2.15
CA LEU A 254 -12.11 17.61 2.51
C LEU A 254 -12.79 16.87 1.36
N ASP A 255 -12.11 15.86 0.81
CA ASP A 255 -12.66 14.95 -0.18
C ASP A 255 -12.71 13.51 0.38
N SER A 256 -13.87 12.87 0.23
CA SER A 256 -14.11 11.50 0.69
C SER A 256 -14.46 10.55 -0.46
N ARG A 257 -14.37 10.99 -1.72
CA ARG A 257 -14.72 10.18 -2.91
C ARG A 257 -13.47 9.70 -3.62
N PRO A 258 -13.12 8.39 -3.54
CA PRO A 258 -11.97 7.89 -4.24
C PRO A 258 -12.23 7.71 -5.76
N PRO A 259 -11.18 7.86 -6.59
CA PRO A 259 -9.91 8.50 -6.22
C PRO A 259 -10.08 10.02 -6.08
N SER A 260 -9.56 10.61 -5.01
CA SER A 260 -9.55 12.07 -4.89
C SER A 260 -8.55 12.65 -5.86
N ARG A 261 -8.96 13.68 -6.61
CA ARG A 261 -8.11 14.38 -7.59
C ARG A 261 -8.00 15.85 -7.18
N ILE A 262 -6.84 16.25 -6.67
CA ILE A 262 -6.57 17.60 -6.19
C ILE A 262 -5.69 18.31 -7.22
N THR A 263 -6.18 19.40 -7.80
CA THR A 263 -5.37 20.26 -8.68
C THR A 263 -4.61 21.26 -7.82
N LEU A 264 -3.30 21.38 -8.00
CA LEU A 264 -2.44 22.30 -7.29
C LEU A 264 -2.60 23.69 -7.91
N THR A 265 -3.39 24.57 -7.30
CA THR A 265 -3.76 25.87 -7.92
C THR A 265 -2.91 27.04 -7.44
N THR A 266 -2.12 26.87 -6.39
CA THR A 266 -1.32 27.94 -5.77
C THR A 266 0.10 27.46 -5.51
N PRO A 267 1.11 28.35 -5.59
CA PRO A 267 2.44 28.03 -5.12
C PRO A 267 2.50 28.02 -3.58
N GLY A 268 3.53 27.36 -3.05
CA GLY A 268 3.81 27.28 -1.60
C GLY A 268 3.68 25.87 -1.05
N GLU A 269 3.73 25.76 0.28
CA GLU A 269 3.58 24.48 0.97
C GLU A 269 2.10 24.07 1.02
N HIS A 270 1.84 22.82 0.65
CA HIS A 270 0.54 22.18 0.77
C HIS A 270 0.65 20.95 1.65
N PHE A 271 -0.30 20.81 2.58
CA PHE A 271 -0.33 19.76 3.58
C PHE A 271 -1.62 18.96 3.45
N TYR A 272 -1.49 17.65 3.28
CA TYR A 272 -2.60 16.71 3.15
C TYR A 272 -2.52 15.65 4.25
N LEU A 273 -3.66 15.25 4.80
CA LEU A 273 -3.75 14.15 5.75
C LEU A 273 -5.05 13.38 5.60
N CYS A 274 -5.11 12.17 6.16
CA CYS A 274 -6.38 11.50 6.36
C CYS A 274 -7.00 11.95 7.68
N ALA A 275 -8.25 12.42 7.61
CA ALA A 275 -9.00 12.97 8.73
C ALA A 275 -9.70 11.92 9.60
N ILE A 276 -9.62 10.65 9.23
CA ILE A 276 -10.17 9.57 10.04
C ILE A 276 -9.31 9.42 11.31
N PRO A 277 -9.94 9.29 12.51
CA PRO A 277 -9.21 9.19 13.77
C PRO A 277 -8.09 8.14 13.73
N GLY A 278 -6.89 8.52 14.16
CA GLY A 278 -5.72 7.64 14.22
C GLY A 278 -4.90 7.53 12.94
N HIS A 279 -5.44 7.89 11.77
CA HIS A 279 -4.78 7.66 10.49
C HIS A 279 -3.59 8.60 10.26
N CYS A 280 -3.78 9.92 10.45
CA CYS A 280 -2.69 10.90 10.34
C CYS A 280 -1.55 10.58 11.30
N THR A 281 -1.86 10.26 12.57
CA THR A 281 -0.87 9.91 13.59
C THR A 281 -0.12 8.62 13.28
N ALA A 282 -0.73 7.72 12.50
CA ALA A 282 -0.08 6.53 11.97
C ALA A 282 0.75 6.81 10.70
N GLY A 283 0.92 8.08 10.32
CA GLY A 283 1.76 8.51 9.21
C GLY A 283 1.02 8.77 7.91
N GLN A 284 -0.32 8.71 7.88
CA GLN A 284 -1.10 9.00 6.67
C GLN A 284 -1.23 10.51 6.42
N GLN A 285 -0.11 11.14 6.07
CA GLN A 285 0.02 12.56 5.81
C GLN A 285 1.13 12.84 4.78
N LEU A 286 0.96 13.88 3.98
CA LEU A 286 1.85 14.29 2.88
C LEU A 286 2.06 15.81 2.95
N SER A 287 3.31 16.23 2.90
CA SER A 287 3.69 17.63 2.71
C SER A 287 4.41 17.77 1.37
N ILE A 288 4.01 18.73 0.56
CA ILE A 288 4.69 19.07 -0.69
C ILE A 288 4.93 20.58 -0.78
N ASN A 289 5.88 20.99 -1.61
CA ASN A 289 6.08 22.38 -1.96
C ASN A 289 5.81 22.56 -3.46
N VAL A 290 4.88 23.44 -3.79
CA VAL A 290 4.43 23.73 -5.16
C VAL A 290 5.11 25.00 -5.66
N THR A 291 5.61 24.95 -6.89
CA THR A 291 6.32 26.05 -7.53
C THR A 291 5.58 26.57 -8.77
N GLY A 292 6.03 27.69 -9.32
CA GLY A 292 5.43 28.31 -10.50
C GLY A 292 4.31 29.31 -10.17
N GLU A 293 4.05 30.24 -11.09
CA GLU A 293 2.96 31.20 -10.92
C GLU A 293 1.62 30.54 -11.23
N ALA A 294 0.59 30.90 -10.44
CA ALA A 294 -0.78 30.57 -10.81
C ALA A 294 -1.03 31.18 -12.19
N GLY A 295 -1.16 30.32 -13.20
CA GLY A 295 -1.45 30.71 -14.57
C GLY A 295 -2.77 31.45 -14.63
N GLY A 296 -2.72 32.75 -14.36
CA GLY A 296 -3.81 33.66 -14.64
C GLY A 296 -3.98 33.65 -16.15
N ALA A 297 -5.07 33.07 -16.62
CA ALA A 297 -5.62 33.48 -17.89
C ALA A 297 -5.83 35.00 -17.80
N SER A 298 -4.88 35.75 -18.36
CA SER A 298 -5.00 37.18 -18.53
C SER A 298 -6.23 37.41 -19.41
N PRO A 299 -7.24 38.20 -18.99
CA PRO A 299 -8.38 38.47 -19.85
C PRO A 299 -7.87 39.26 -21.06
N SER A 300 -7.91 38.62 -22.24
CA SER A 300 -7.71 39.29 -23.52
C SER A 300 -8.65 40.48 -23.61
N GLY A 301 -8.08 41.60 -24.04
CA GLY A 301 -8.67 42.93 -23.93
C GLY A 301 -10.01 43.11 -24.62
N SER A 302 -10.76 44.06 -24.09
CA SER A 302 -11.85 44.74 -24.78
C SER A 302 -11.61 46.25 -24.66
N PRO A 303 -11.93 47.05 -25.69
CA PRO A 303 -11.36 48.37 -25.86
C PRO A 303 -12.03 49.43 -24.99
N SER A 304 -11.25 50.47 -24.71
CA SER A 304 -11.62 51.72 -24.05
C SER A 304 -12.84 52.40 -24.69
N PRO A 305 -13.64 53.12 -23.89
CA PRO A 305 -14.20 54.38 -24.36
C PRO A 305 -13.89 55.55 -23.42
N GLY A 306 -13.31 56.61 -24.00
CA GLY A 306 -13.87 57.96 -23.97
C GLY A 306 -13.98 58.67 -22.62
N SER A 307 -13.08 59.62 -22.42
CA SER A 307 -13.12 60.70 -21.43
C SER A 307 -14.43 61.50 -21.44
N GLY A 308 -14.93 61.83 -20.26
CA GLY A 308 -16.01 62.81 -20.06
C GLY A 308 -16.13 63.19 -18.57
N ASP A 309 -15.56 64.34 -18.22
CA ASP A 309 -15.66 64.99 -16.90
C ASP A 309 -17.08 65.51 -16.62
N MET A 310 -17.63 65.34 -15.40
CA MET A 310 -18.26 66.43 -14.62
C MET A 310 -18.62 66.03 -13.16
N ALA A 311 -17.92 66.69 -12.22
CA ALA A 311 -18.24 67.20 -10.87
C ALA A 311 -19.27 66.55 -9.89
N PRO A 312 -19.05 66.67 -8.55
CA PRO A 312 -19.80 65.98 -7.48
C PRO A 312 -20.90 66.85 -6.83
N PRO A 313 -21.71 66.24 -5.93
CA PRO A 313 -22.04 66.92 -4.68
C PRO A 313 -21.78 66.10 -3.39
N SER A 314 -21.61 66.89 -2.33
CA SER A 314 -21.14 66.64 -0.95
C SER A 314 -22.15 65.96 0.02
N PRO A 315 -21.75 65.68 1.29
CA PRO A 315 -22.29 64.61 2.14
C PRO A 315 -23.28 65.08 3.21
N ASN A 316 -23.96 64.13 3.86
CA ASN A 316 -24.65 64.18 5.17
C ASN A 316 -25.22 62.77 5.44
N SER A 317 -25.25 62.15 6.63
CA SER A 317 -25.02 62.57 8.00
C SER A 317 -24.60 61.37 8.87
N ALA A 318 -23.95 61.69 9.98
CA ALA A 318 -23.64 60.79 11.08
C ALA A 318 -24.87 60.25 11.82
N ALA A 319 -24.72 59.07 12.44
CA ALA A 319 -25.26 58.80 13.77
C ALA A 319 -24.40 57.74 14.47
N SER A 320 -23.79 58.19 15.56
CA SER A 320 -23.10 57.38 16.58
C SER A 320 -24.11 56.97 17.66
N LEU A 321 -23.77 55.94 18.46
CA LEU A 321 -24.17 55.62 19.86
C LEU A 321 -23.97 54.08 20.04
N ALA A 322 -22.90 53.58 20.67
CA ALA A 322 -22.56 53.53 22.10
C ALA A 322 -23.34 52.48 22.93
N GLY A 323 -22.58 51.59 23.61
CA GLY A 323 -22.97 50.77 24.78
C GLY A 323 -23.74 49.48 24.46
N VAL A 324 -23.59 48.33 25.12
CA VAL A 324 -23.13 48.02 26.49
C VAL A 324 -22.81 46.51 26.63
N SER A 325 -22.10 46.19 27.71
CA SER A 325 -21.48 44.93 28.15
C SER A 325 -22.35 43.67 28.36
N ALA A 326 -21.65 42.53 28.29
CA ALA A 326 -21.63 41.35 29.18
C ALA A 326 -22.93 40.71 29.70
N ALA A 327 -23.09 39.40 29.45
CA ALA A 327 -23.37 38.40 30.48
C ALA A 327 -23.18 36.98 29.94
N ALA A 328 -22.48 36.15 30.72
CA ALA A 328 -22.36 34.72 30.55
C ALA A 328 -23.68 34.00 30.87
N LEU A 329 -23.99 32.92 30.14
CA LEU A 329 -24.94 31.91 30.60
C LEU A 329 -24.35 30.51 30.45
N LEU A 330 -24.01 29.99 31.63
CA LEU A 330 -23.71 28.60 31.94
C LEU A 330 -24.96 27.76 31.61
N SER A 331 -24.86 26.77 30.73
CA SER A 331 -25.89 25.75 30.57
C SER A 331 -25.34 24.40 31.01
N VAL A 332 -25.73 24.02 32.22
CA VAL A 332 -25.60 22.68 32.78
C VAL A 332 -26.75 21.84 32.21
N PHE A 333 -26.44 20.82 31.40
CA PHE A 333 -27.39 19.74 31.13
C PHE A 333 -27.02 18.55 32.01
N VAL A 334 -27.85 18.33 33.03
CA VAL A 334 -28.00 17.05 33.72
C VAL A 334 -29.08 16.27 32.98
N ALA A 335 -28.75 15.07 32.50
CA ALA A 335 -29.70 14.01 32.16
C ALA A 335 -28.99 12.69 32.49
N LEU A 336 -29.24 12.12 33.66
CA LEU A 336 -30.29 11.15 34.01
C LEU A 336 -29.93 9.72 33.62
N LEU A 337 -29.77 8.94 34.68
CA LEU A 337 -29.75 7.48 34.78
C LEU A 337 -30.92 6.85 34.02
N PHE A 338 -30.62 5.84 33.19
CA PHE A 338 -31.14 4.47 33.24
C PHE A 338 -30.16 3.55 32.52
#